data_AF-A0A534J9D3-F1
#
_entry.id   AF-A0A534J9D3-F1
#
_cell.length_a   1.000
_cell.length_b   1.000
_cell.length_c   1.000
_cell.angle_alpha   90.00
_cell.angle_beta   90.00
_cell.angle_gamma   90.00
#
_symmetry.space_group_name_H-M   'P 1'
#
loop_
_entity.id
_entity.type
_entity.pdbx_description
1 polymer ?
#
loop_
_entity_poly.entity_id
_entity_poly.type
_entity_poly.pdbx_seq_one_letter_code
_entity_poly.pdbx_strand_id
1 'polypeptide(L)'
;AAFAVGLLIGILGDVTWLLLLLFFLLSSFVATRYRFALKEALGVQEGRRGERKSSNVLANGIAPVTVAAIAALTTGRLHDLTGLVYVSVLAVAGADTLASEIGILSPNAYLISNGKKVPPGTDGAVSLLGQACALTASAYTALVGWFVLYVLAPFGTPPPIPASSFLIVIPAVVGFLGCQIDSVLGATLERRGIVGKRTVNLVSTSLGALIAFGLLSIVGAV
;
A
#
# COMPACT_ATOMS: atom_id res chain seq x y z
N ALA A 1 -17.07 7.28 3.52
CA ALA A 1 -16.09 6.79 2.52
C ALA A 1 -15.43 5.48 2.95
N ALA A 2 -14.72 5.43 4.08
CA ALA A 2 -14.08 4.20 4.58
C ALA A 2 -15.04 3.00 4.64
N PHE A 3 -16.26 3.22 5.16
CA PHE A 3 -17.31 2.21 5.17
C PHE A 3 -17.69 1.71 3.77
N ALA A 4 -17.81 2.60 2.78
CA ALA A 4 -18.15 2.22 1.42
C ALA A 4 -17.03 1.40 0.74
N VAL A 5 -15.77 1.80 0.93
CA VAL A 5 -14.61 1.03 0.43
C VAL A 5 -14.58 -0.35 1.07
N GLY A 6 -14.73 -0.44 2.40
CA GLY A 6 -14.77 -1.71 3.11
C GLY A 6 -15.94 -2.60 2.67
N LEU A 7 -17.13 -2.02 2.51
CA LEU A 7 -18.31 -2.74 2.03
C LEU A 7 -18.10 -3.29 0.61
N LEU A 8 -17.56 -2.47 -0.30
CA LEU A 8 -17.26 -2.91 -1.68
C LEU A 8 -16.23 -4.04 -1.70
N ILE A 9 -15.16 -3.94 -0.91
CA ILE A 9 -14.16 -5.01 -0.80
C ILE A 9 -14.78 -6.31 -0.25
N GLY A 10 -15.63 -6.22 0.78
CA GLY A 10 -16.26 -7.39 1.36
C GLY A 10 -17.30 -8.06 0.45
N ILE A 11 -17.97 -7.28 -0.41
CA ILE A 11 -18.96 -7.81 -1.39
C ILE A 11 -18.27 -8.36 -2.64
N LEU A 12 -17.27 -7.65 -3.17
CA LEU A 12 -16.61 -8.01 -4.44
C LEU A 12 -15.53 -9.08 -4.26
N GLY A 13 -14.83 -9.08 -3.13
CA GLY A 13 -13.95 -10.16 -2.73
C GLY A 13 -14.67 -11.08 -1.78
N ASP A 14 -14.12 -11.23 -0.57
CA ASP A 14 -14.73 -11.99 0.52
C ASP A 14 -14.30 -11.42 1.88
N VAL A 15 -14.63 -12.14 2.96
CA VAL A 15 -14.28 -11.74 4.33
C VAL A 15 -12.77 -11.64 4.56
N THR A 16 -11.95 -12.47 3.92
CA THR A 16 -10.48 -12.45 4.05
C THR A 16 -9.87 -11.21 3.40
N TRP A 17 -10.41 -10.77 2.25
CA TRP A 17 -10.01 -9.51 1.62
C TRP A 17 -10.32 -8.32 2.54
N LEU A 18 -11.52 -8.31 3.12
CA LEU A 18 -11.90 -7.30 4.11
C LEU A 18 -11.01 -7.32 5.35
N LEU A 19 -10.71 -8.50 5.90
CA LEU A 19 -9.83 -8.64 7.06
C LEU A 19 -8.42 -8.11 6.77
N LEU A 20 -7.88 -8.39 5.58
CA LEU A 20 -6.58 -7.89 5.17
C LEU A 20 -6.57 -6.35 5.03
N LEU A 21 -7.62 -5.77 4.44
CA LEU A 21 -7.80 -4.32 4.41
C LEU A 21 -7.87 -3.72 5.81
N LEU A 22 -8.61 -4.34 6.74
CA LEU A 22 -8.75 -3.83 8.10
C LEU A 22 -7.43 -3.92 8.87
N PHE A 23 -6.68 -5.02 8.73
CA PHE A 23 -5.33 -5.16 9.29
C PHE A 23 -4.42 -4.04 8.80
N PHE A 24 -4.45 -3.77 7.50
CA PHE A 24 -3.70 -2.71 6.88
C PHE A 24 -4.07 -1.31 7.41
N LEU A 25 -5.37 -1.03 7.48
CA LEU A 25 -5.88 0.25 7.98
C LEU A 25 -5.50 0.45 9.45
N LEU A 26 -5.54 -0.61 10.25
CA LEU A 26 -5.11 -0.58 11.64
C LEU A 26 -3.59 -0.31 11.75
N SER A 27 -2.76 -1.02 10.99
CA SER A 27 -1.30 -0.78 10.95
C SER A 27 -0.98 0.67 10.57
N SER A 28 -1.62 1.16 9.50
CA SER A 28 -1.51 2.54 9.04
C SER A 28 -1.92 3.55 10.12
N PHE A 29 -3.04 3.30 10.81
CA PHE A 29 -3.52 4.15 11.89
C PHE A 29 -2.54 4.18 13.08
N VAL A 30 -1.99 3.03 13.47
CA VAL A 30 -0.97 2.96 14.52
C VAL A 30 0.27 3.75 14.12
N ALA A 31 0.73 3.62 12.87
CA ALA A 31 1.87 4.37 12.35
C ALA A 31 1.62 5.90 12.36
N THR A 32 0.44 6.35 11.93
CA THR A 32 0.07 7.77 11.96
C THR A 32 0.03 8.30 13.39
N ARG A 33 -0.53 7.55 14.35
CA ARG A 33 -0.61 7.93 15.77
C ARG A 33 0.74 7.84 16.51
N TYR A 34 1.68 7.06 16.01
CA TYR A 34 2.99 6.92 16.64
C TYR A 34 3.71 8.26 16.74
N ARG A 35 4.09 8.65 17.98
CA ARG A 35 4.70 9.94 18.30
C ARG A 35 3.96 11.17 17.73
N PHE A 36 2.62 11.14 17.73
CA PHE A 36 1.79 12.21 17.17
C PHE A 36 2.13 13.62 17.69
N ALA A 37 2.36 13.78 18.99
CA ALA A 37 2.70 15.09 19.59
C ALA A 37 3.99 15.71 19.02
N LEU A 38 4.98 14.88 18.65
CA LEU A 38 6.20 15.34 18.00
C LEU A 38 5.92 15.78 16.56
N LYS A 39 5.12 15.02 15.82
CA LYS A 39 4.71 15.39 14.46
C LYS A 39 3.91 16.69 14.44
N GLU A 40 3.05 16.89 15.43
CA GLU A 40 2.29 18.12 15.63
C GLU A 40 3.17 19.32 15.91
N ALA A 41 4.15 19.17 16.81
CA ALA A 41 5.14 20.21 17.09
C ALA A 41 5.99 20.59 15.86
N LEU A 42 6.18 19.65 14.93
CA LEU A 42 6.90 19.85 13.67
C LEU A 42 5.99 20.37 12.53
N GLY A 43 4.67 20.43 12.72
CA GLY A 43 3.72 20.89 11.70
C GLY A 43 3.52 19.94 10.52
N VAL A 44 3.87 18.66 10.68
CA VAL A 44 3.88 17.63 9.63
C VAL A 44 2.90 16.49 9.90
N GLN A 45 2.02 16.66 10.89
CA GLN A 45 1.01 15.68 11.27
C GLN A 45 -0.07 15.51 10.18
N GLU A 46 -0.50 14.26 9.97
CA GLU A 46 -1.64 13.95 9.12
C GLU A 46 -2.96 14.03 9.93
N GLY A 47 -3.85 14.95 9.56
CA GLY A 47 -5.13 15.17 10.24
C GLY A 47 -5.04 15.95 11.56
N ARG A 48 -6.14 16.03 12.32
CA ARG A 48 -6.18 16.72 13.64
C ARG A 48 -5.95 15.77 14.80
N ARG A 49 -6.34 14.50 14.69
CA ARG A 49 -6.09 13.45 15.70
C ARG A 49 -5.35 12.24 15.11
N GLY A 50 -4.79 12.36 13.92
CA GLY A 50 -4.20 11.24 13.18
C GLY A 50 -5.17 10.58 12.19
N GLU A 51 -6.36 11.16 11.98
CA GLU A 51 -7.27 10.72 10.95
C GLU A 51 -6.82 11.19 9.55
N ARG A 52 -6.74 10.25 8.61
CA ARG A 52 -6.64 10.61 7.19
C ARG A 52 -7.95 11.22 6.72
N LYS A 53 -7.88 12.32 5.96
CA LYS A 53 -9.06 12.92 5.34
C LYS A 53 -9.81 11.87 4.51
N SER A 54 -11.14 11.90 4.53
CA SER A 54 -12.01 10.99 3.77
C SER A 54 -11.65 10.88 2.28
N SER A 55 -11.10 11.95 1.70
CA SER A 55 -10.58 11.98 0.33
C SER A 55 -9.33 11.12 0.10
N ASN A 56 -8.43 11.01 1.09
CA ASN A 56 -7.26 10.11 1.01
C ASN A 56 -7.70 8.66 1.11
N VAL A 57 -8.71 8.38 1.94
CA VAL A 57 -9.29 7.03 2.07
C VAL A 57 -9.92 6.58 0.75
N LEU A 58 -10.60 7.47 0.03
CA LEU A 58 -11.11 7.18 -1.32
C LEU A 58 -9.97 6.92 -2.31
N ALA A 59 -8.97 7.80 -2.36
CA ALA A 59 -7.85 7.66 -3.30
C ALA A 59 -7.10 6.32 -3.12
N ASN A 60 -6.75 5.96 -1.90
CA ASN A 60 -6.10 4.67 -1.61
C ASN A 60 -7.07 3.47 -1.72
N GLY A 61 -8.38 3.72 -1.71
CA GLY A 61 -9.41 2.69 -1.80
C GLY A 61 -9.78 2.30 -3.23
N ILE A 62 -9.54 3.15 -4.23
CA ILE A 62 -9.91 2.89 -5.63
C ILE A 62 -9.17 1.67 -6.18
N ALA A 63 -7.83 1.67 -6.14
CA ALA A 63 -7.03 0.55 -6.65
C ALA A 63 -7.41 -0.81 -6.05
N PRO A 64 -7.50 -0.99 -4.71
CA PRO A 64 -7.90 -2.28 -4.13
C PRO A 64 -9.35 -2.66 -4.50
N VAL A 65 -10.28 -1.70 -4.57
CA VAL A 65 -11.67 -1.96 -5.01
C VAL A 65 -11.71 -2.39 -6.48
N THR A 66 -10.90 -1.79 -7.33
CA THR A 66 -10.80 -2.18 -8.74
C THR A 66 -10.26 -3.61 -8.87
N VAL A 67 -9.24 -3.98 -8.09
CA VAL A 67 -8.73 -5.36 -8.08
C VAL A 67 -9.79 -6.34 -7.60
N ALA A 68 -10.53 -6.02 -6.53
CA ALA A 68 -11.63 -6.85 -6.05
C ALA A 68 -12.77 -6.99 -7.09
N ALA A 69 -13.09 -5.90 -7.82
CA ALA A 69 -14.05 -5.95 -8.91
C ALA A 69 -13.59 -6.87 -10.06
N ILE A 70 -12.29 -6.84 -10.40
CA ILE A 70 -11.71 -7.74 -11.40
C ILE A 70 -11.77 -9.19 -10.89
N ALA A 71 -11.47 -9.43 -9.61
CA ALA A 71 -11.58 -10.75 -8.99
C ALA A 71 -13.00 -11.32 -9.15
N ALA A 72 -14.03 -10.53 -8.81
CA ALA A 72 -15.43 -10.91 -8.95
C ALA A 72 -15.86 -11.29 -10.38
N LEU A 73 -15.15 -10.78 -11.39
CA LEU A 73 -15.43 -11.00 -12.81
C LEU A 73 -14.56 -12.09 -13.44
N THR A 74 -13.64 -12.70 -12.67
CA THR A 74 -12.68 -13.69 -13.18
C THR A 74 -12.84 -15.03 -12.44
N THR A 75 -12.37 -16.12 -13.05
CA THR A 75 -12.43 -17.47 -12.48
C THR A 75 -11.13 -18.24 -12.72
N GLY A 76 -10.95 -19.34 -11.98
CA GLY A 76 -9.79 -20.20 -12.09
C GLY A 76 -8.47 -19.47 -11.80
N ARG A 77 -7.45 -19.76 -12.61
CA ARG A 77 -6.10 -19.24 -12.39
C ARG A 77 -6.03 -17.70 -12.37
N LEU A 78 -6.81 -17.03 -13.22
CA LEU A 78 -6.80 -15.56 -13.28
C LEU A 78 -7.38 -14.96 -12.00
N HIS A 79 -8.40 -15.58 -11.41
CA HIS A 79 -8.96 -15.21 -10.11
C HIS A 79 -7.91 -15.33 -9.01
N ASP A 80 -7.20 -16.45 -8.93
CA ASP A 80 -6.20 -16.68 -7.87
C ASP A 80 -5.08 -15.62 -7.89
N LEU A 81 -4.69 -15.16 -9.08
CA LEU A 81 -3.68 -14.10 -9.21
C LEU A 81 -4.18 -12.74 -8.70
N THR A 82 -5.48 -12.48 -8.72
CA THR A 82 -6.03 -11.21 -8.22
C THR A 82 -5.76 -11.03 -6.73
N GLY A 83 -5.68 -12.12 -5.94
CA GLY A 83 -5.27 -12.05 -4.54
C GLY A 83 -3.83 -11.55 -4.37
N LEU A 84 -2.88 -12.00 -5.20
CA LEU A 84 -1.50 -11.50 -5.17
C LEU A 84 -1.40 -10.03 -5.61
N VAL A 85 -2.17 -9.64 -6.63
CA VAL A 85 -2.26 -8.24 -7.06
C VAL A 85 -2.87 -7.37 -5.96
N TYR A 86 -3.90 -7.87 -5.28
CA TYR A 86 -4.55 -7.18 -4.17
C TYR A 86 -3.60 -6.95 -3.00
N VAL A 87 -2.87 -7.99 -2.59
CA VAL A 87 -1.83 -7.89 -1.55
C VAL A 87 -0.75 -6.89 -1.97
N SER A 88 -0.37 -6.87 -3.25
CA SER A 88 0.63 -5.93 -3.77
C SER A 88 0.16 -4.47 -3.65
N VAL A 89 -1.09 -4.19 -4.01
CA VAL A 89 -1.68 -2.84 -3.89
C VAL A 89 -1.69 -2.37 -2.43
N LEU A 90 -2.09 -3.24 -1.51
CA LEU A 90 -2.04 -2.94 -0.07
C LEU A 90 -0.60 -2.76 0.42
N ALA A 91 0.33 -3.59 -0.05
CA ALA A 91 1.74 -3.48 0.31
C ALA A 91 2.35 -2.14 -0.13
N VAL A 92 2.00 -1.64 -1.32
CA VAL A 92 2.42 -0.31 -1.81
C VAL A 92 1.88 0.79 -0.91
N ALA A 93 0.57 0.80 -0.65
CA ALA A 93 -0.06 1.82 0.18
C ALA A 93 0.51 1.82 1.62
N GLY A 94 0.95 0.66 2.11
CA GLY A 94 1.44 0.47 3.48
C GLY A 94 2.88 0.84 3.64
N ALA A 95 3.70 0.44 2.67
CA ALA A 95 5.07 0.89 2.57
C ALA A 95 5.13 2.41 2.56
N ASP A 96 4.35 3.06 1.68
CA ASP A 96 4.27 4.52 1.63
C ASP A 96 3.81 5.12 2.97
N THR A 97 2.75 4.58 3.56
CA THR A 97 2.21 5.10 4.82
C THR A 97 3.19 4.96 5.99
N LEU A 98 3.78 3.78 6.19
CA LEU A 98 4.71 3.56 7.29
C LEU A 98 6.03 4.32 7.04
N ALA A 99 6.49 4.41 5.80
CA ALA A 99 7.69 5.16 5.44
C ALA A 99 7.51 6.66 5.68
N SER A 100 6.39 7.25 5.28
CA SER A 100 6.12 8.68 5.47
C SER A 100 5.83 9.02 6.93
N GLU A 101 5.08 8.18 7.65
CA GLU A 101 4.66 8.45 9.02
C GLU A 101 5.75 8.17 10.06
N ILE A 102 6.56 7.14 9.87
CA ILE A 102 7.64 6.78 10.81
C ILE A 102 8.96 7.37 10.34
N GLY A 103 9.22 7.38 9.03
CA GLY A 103 10.47 7.89 8.46
C GLY A 103 10.69 9.38 8.65
N ILE A 104 9.64 10.17 8.93
CA ILE A 104 9.77 11.59 9.28
C ILE A 104 10.53 11.83 10.59
N LEU A 105 10.61 10.81 11.44
CA LEU A 105 11.37 10.84 12.69
C LEU A 105 12.89 10.69 12.45
N SER A 106 13.30 10.41 11.21
CA SER A 106 14.71 10.35 10.85
C SER A 106 15.35 11.75 10.93
N PRO A 107 16.57 11.89 11.45
CA PRO A 107 17.27 13.18 11.52
C PRO A 107 17.65 13.73 10.14
N ASN A 108 17.81 12.84 9.14
CA ASN A 108 18.17 13.21 7.78
C ASN A 108 17.15 12.64 6.79
N ALA A 109 16.80 13.45 5.79
CA ALA A 109 15.99 13.07 4.64
C ALA A 109 16.60 13.68 3.37
N TYR A 110 16.46 12.99 2.24
CA TYR A 110 17.07 13.34 0.96
C TYR A 110 16.06 13.15 -0.17
N LEU A 111 16.04 14.04 -1.15
CA LEU A 111 15.18 13.84 -2.32
C LEU A 111 15.61 12.62 -3.10
N ILE A 112 14.66 11.75 -3.44
CA ILE A 112 14.95 10.55 -4.23
C ILE A 112 15.48 10.88 -5.64
N SER A 113 15.10 12.04 -6.19
CA SER A 113 15.44 12.43 -7.56
C SER A 113 16.87 12.94 -7.76
N ASN A 114 17.50 13.51 -6.72
CA ASN A 114 18.83 14.13 -6.84
C ASN A 114 19.72 14.01 -5.61
N GLY A 115 19.27 13.31 -4.55
CA GLY A 115 20.04 13.08 -3.34
C GLY A 115 20.30 14.32 -2.47
N LYS A 116 19.67 15.47 -2.78
CA LYS A 116 19.86 16.69 -1.96
C LYS A 116 19.17 16.53 -0.62
N LYS A 117 19.86 16.92 0.46
CA LYS A 117 19.31 16.94 1.82
C LYS A 117 18.16 17.94 1.88
N VAL A 118 17.04 17.53 2.47
CA VAL A 118 15.82 18.32 2.65
C VAL A 118 15.25 18.10 4.05
N PRO A 119 14.39 19.00 4.56
CA PRO A 119 13.69 18.78 5.81
C PRO A 119 12.89 17.47 5.78
N PRO A 120 12.87 16.67 6.86
CA PRO A 120 11.95 15.54 7.00
C PRO A 120 10.50 15.99 6.78
N GLY A 121 9.72 15.16 6.08
CA GLY A 121 8.34 15.49 5.69
C GLY A 121 8.22 16.25 4.37
N THR A 122 9.32 16.52 3.66
CA THR A 122 9.26 17.04 2.29
C THR A 122 8.75 15.97 1.33
N ASP A 123 7.79 16.31 0.46
CA ASP A 123 7.26 15.38 -0.55
C ASP A 123 8.38 14.87 -1.48
N GLY A 124 8.42 13.55 -1.64
CA GLY A 124 9.46 12.84 -2.40
C GLY A 124 10.83 12.72 -1.71
N ALA A 125 10.92 13.05 -0.43
CA ALA A 125 12.10 12.78 0.37
C ALA A 125 12.07 11.36 0.94
N VAL A 126 13.23 10.70 0.89
CA VAL A 126 13.47 9.40 1.51
C VAL A 126 14.45 9.54 2.68
N SER A 127 14.25 8.72 3.71
CA SER A 127 15.13 8.64 4.87
C SER A 127 15.50 7.18 5.15
N LEU A 128 16.60 6.94 5.87
CA LEU A 128 17.02 5.57 6.20
C LEU A 128 15.95 4.82 6.99
N LEU A 129 15.35 5.47 7.99
CA LEU A 129 14.24 4.92 8.77
C LEU A 129 13.02 4.67 7.89
N GLY A 130 12.67 5.61 7.00
CA GLY A 130 11.56 5.46 6.07
C GLY A 130 11.75 4.27 5.12
N GLN A 131 12.95 4.07 4.60
CA GLN A 131 13.28 2.94 3.73
C GLN A 131 13.21 1.61 4.46
N ALA A 132 13.69 1.55 5.70
CA ALA A 132 13.53 0.36 6.55
C ALA A 132 12.04 0.07 6.84
N CYS A 133 11.24 1.11 7.11
CA CYS A 133 9.79 0.99 7.27
C CYS A 133 9.10 0.53 5.99
N ALA A 134 9.47 1.04 4.81
CA ALA A 134 8.94 0.59 3.53
C ALA A 134 9.21 -0.90 3.31
N LEU A 135 10.47 -1.32 3.46
CA LEU A 135 10.88 -2.71 3.27
C LEU A 135 10.14 -3.66 4.22
N THR A 136 10.13 -3.33 5.52
CA THR A 136 9.46 -4.15 6.54
C THR A 136 7.95 -4.16 6.34
N ALA A 137 7.35 -3.03 5.94
CA ALA A 137 5.94 -2.94 5.63
C ALA A 137 5.50 -3.79 4.46
N SER A 138 6.27 -3.77 3.36
CA SER A 138 5.98 -4.61 2.20
C SER A 138 6.14 -6.08 2.53
N ALA A 139 7.21 -6.45 3.26
CA ALA A 139 7.45 -7.84 3.65
C ALA A 139 6.36 -8.38 4.59
N TYR A 140 6.00 -7.67 5.65
CA TYR A 140 4.94 -8.16 6.54
C TYR A 140 3.59 -8.18 5.83
N THR A 141 3.29 -7.21 4.95
CA THR A 141 1.99 -7.18 4.24
C THR A 141 1.88 -8.36 3.29
N ALA A 142 2.96 -8.75 2.62
CA ALA A 142 2.99 -9.95 1.80
C ALA A 142 2.75 -11.23 2.62
N LEU A 143 3.42 -11.36 3.76
CA LEU A 143 3.29 -12.52 4.65
C LEU A 143 1.89 -12.62 5.27
N VAL A 144 1.38 -11.51 5.81
CA VAL A 144 0.02 -11.45 6.38
C VAL A 144 -1.02 -11.65 5.30
N GLY A 145 -0.81 -11.09 4.11
CA GLY A 145 -1.70 -11.29 2.96
C GLY A 145 -1.82 -12.76 2.58
N TRP A 146 -0.70 -13.47 2.47
CA TRP A 146 -0.72 -14.92 2.23
C TRP A 146 -1.41 -15.67 3.36
N PHE A 147 -1.11 -15.35 4.63
CA PHE A 147 -1.75 -16.01 5.76
C PHE A 147 -3.28 -15.80 5.76
N VAL A 148 -3.74 -14.56 5.58
CA VAL A 148 -5.16 -14.22 5.63
C VAL A 148 -5.91 -14.79 4.42
N LEU A 149 -5.37 -14.66 3.21
CA LEU A 149 -6.05 -15.12 2.00
C LEU A 149 -5.95 -16.64 1.79
N TYR A 150 -4.88 -17.29 2.28
CA TYR A 150 -4.69 -18.73 2.11
C TYR A 150 -5.16 -19.55 3.32
N VAL A 151 -4.65 -19.23 4.51
CA VAL A 151 -4.87 -20.03 5.73
C VAL A 151 -6.23 -19.75 6.36
N LEU A 152 -6.71 -18.50 6.30
CA LEU A 152 -8.03 -18.13 6.82
C LEU A 152 -9.13 -18.17 5.75
N ALA A 153 -8.84 -18.73 4.57
CA ALA A 153 -9.83 -18.92 3.53
C ALA A 153 -11.05 -19.69 4.07
N PRO A 154 -12.30 -19.30 3.74
CA PRO A 154 -13.48 -19.96 4.25
C PRO A 154 -13.49 -21.47 3.91
N PHE A 155 -13.88 -22.29 4.89
CA PHE A 155 -13.98 -23.73 4.69
C PHE A 155 -14.93 -24.06 3.53
N GLY A 156 -14.47 -24.91 2.60
CA GLY A 156 -15.25 -25.33 1.44
C GLY A 156 -15.14 -24.40 0.22
N THR A 157 -14.40 -23.29 0.30
CA THR A 157 -14.08 -22.44 -0.86
C THR A 157 -12.59 -22.52 -1.21
N PRO A 158 -12.21 -22.55 -2.51
CA PRO A 158 -10.81 -22.47 -2.89
C PRO A 158 -10.23 -21.10 -2.46
N PRO A 159 -8.99 -21.05 -1.93
CA PRO A 159 -8.37 -19.79 -1.55
C PRO A 159 -8.23 -18.84 -2.75
N PRO A 160 -8.47 -17.53 -2.59
CA PRO A 160 -8.31 -16.53 -3.65
C PRO A 160 -6.84 -16.18 -3.94
N ILE A 161 -5.91 -17.09 -3.65
CA ILE A 161 -4.47 -16.93 -3.81
C ILE A 161 -3.82 -18.29 -4.08
N PRO A 162 -2.74 -18.38 -4.89
CA PRO A 162 -2.06 -19.65 -5.14
C PRO A 162 -1.45 -20.24 -3.86
N ALA A 163 -1.43 -21.57 -3.77
CA ALA A 163 -0.81 -22.30 -2.66
C ALA A 163 0.72 -22.09 -2.57
N SER A 164 1.35 -21.70 -3.69
CA SER A 164 2.79 -21.50 -3.76
C SER A 164 3.22 -20.25 -2.99
N SER A 165 3.81 -20.46 -1.81
CA SER A 165 4.34 -19.40 -0.95
C SER A 165 5.50 -18.62 -1.60
N PHE A 166 6.18 -19.14 -2.63
CA PHE A 166 7.27 -18.40 -3.29
C PHE A 166 6.77 -17.14 -4.01
N LEU A 167 5.50 -17.10 -4.45
CA LEU A 167 4.94 -15.96 -5.17
C LEU A 167 4.72 -14.73 -4.27
N ILE A 168 4.78 -14.88 -2.94
CA ILE A 168 4.63 -13.76 -1.99
C ILE A 168 5.79 -12.76 -2.08
N VAL A 169 6.92 -13.17 -2.67
CA VAL A 169 8.04 -12.26 -2.95
C VAL A 169 7.62 -11.14 -3.88
N ILE A 170 6.67 -11.39 -4.80
CA ILE A 170 6.17 -10.37 -5.73
C ILE A 170 5.49 -9.23 -4.98
N PRO A 171 4.44 -9.44 -4.15
CA PRO A 171 3.88 -8.36 -3.33
C PRO A 171 4.88 -7.63 -2.43
N ALA A 172 5.87 -8.34 -1.87
CA ALA A 172 6.90 -7.71 -1.05
C ALA A 172 7.80 -6.76 -1.86
N VAL A 173 8.26 -7.20 -3.04
CA VAL A 173 9.08 -6.38 -3.95
C VAL A 173 8.27 -5.22 -4.50
N VAL A 174 7.05 -5.49 -4.97
CA VAL A 174 6.16 -4.47 -5.54
C VAL A 174 5.78 -3.43 -4.50
N GLY A 175 5.50 -3.84 -3.26
CA GLY A 175 5.21 -2.91 -2.17
C GLY A 175 6.32 -1.88 -1.97
N PHE A 176 7.57 -2.35 -1.95
CA PHE A 176 8.73 -1.47 -1.76
C PHE A 176 8.93 -0.58 -2.98
N LEU A 177 8.92 -1.16 -4.18
CA LEU A 177 9.09 -0.41 -5.44
C LEU A 177 7.99 0.65 -5.63
N GLY A 178 6.74 0.33 -5.29
CA GLY A 178 5.64 1.28 -5.37
C GLY A 178 5.83 2.49 -4.44
N CYS A 179 6.37 2.27 -3.22
CA CYS A 179 6.77 3.37 -2.33
C CYS A 179 7.87 4.26 -2.94
N GLN A 180 8.81 3.65 -3.66
CA GLN A 180 9.85 4.41 -4.38
C GLN A 180 9.25 5.22 -5.54
N ILE A 181 8.33 4.63 -6.31
CA ILE A 181 7.60 5.31 -7.38
C ILE A 181 6.83 6.52 -6.81
N ASP A 182 6.14 6.33 -5.69
CA ASP A 182 5.45 7.40 -4.97
C ASP A 182 6.40 8.57 -4.65
N SER A 183 7.56 8.27 -4.05
CA SER A 183 8.58 9.27 -3.75
C SER A 183 9.10 9.99 -5.01
N VAL A 184 9.27 9.29 -6.14
CA VAL A 184 9.70 9.90 -7.40
C VAL A 184 8.64 10.87 -7.92
N LEU A 185 7.36 10.46 -7.91
CA LEU A 185 6.23 11.30 -8.31
C LEU A 185 6.08 12.51 -7.36
N GLY A 186 6.27 12.30 -6.06
CA GLY A 186 6.32 13.35 -5.05
C GLY A 186 7.39 14.40 -5.36
N ALA A 187 8.62 13.95 -5.64
CA ALA A 187 9.76 14.83 -5.90
C ALA A 187 9.67 15.58 -7.23
N THR A 188 8.98 15.01 -8.23
CA THR A 188 8.95 15.52 -9.61
C THR A 188 7.68 16.29 -9.95
N LEU A 189 6.51 15.83 -9.49
CA LEU A 189 5.20 16.37 -9.87
C LEU A 189 4.51 17.06 -8.69
N GLU A 190 4.43 16.40 -7.53
CA GLU A 190 3.68 16.94 -6.38
C GLU A 190 4.31 18.21 -5.85
N ARG A 191 5.64 18.21 -5.65
CA ARG A 191 6.38 19.38 -5.19
C ARG A 191 6.29 20.58 -6.13
N ARG A 192 5.98 20.34 -7.41
CA ARG A 192 5.77 21.40 -8.42
C ARG A 192 4.31 21.88 -8.48
N GLY A 193 3.42 21.31 -7.68
CA GLY A 193 1.99 21.63 -7.68
C GLY A 193 1.22 21.12 -8.90
N ILE A 194 1.81 20.23 -9.70
CA ILE A 194 1.17 19.69 -10.92
C ILE A 194 0.07 18.69 -10.54
N VAL A 195 0.32 17.89 -9.51
CA VAL A 195 -0.61 16.91 -8.94
C VAL A 195 -0.57 17.03 -7.42
N GLY A 196 -1.59 16.52 -6.72
CA GLY A 196 -1.56 16.43 -5.27
C GLY A 196 -1.33 15.00 -4.77
N LYS A 197 -1.00 14.85 -3.47
CA LYS A 197 -0.81 13.58 -2.76
C LYS A 197 -1.76 12.46 -3.15
N ARG A 198 -3.06 12.78 -3.26
CA ARG A 198 -4.11 11.82 -3.61
C ARG A 198 -3.89 11.17 -4.98
N THR A 199 -3.49 11.98 -5.96
CA THR A 199 -3.20 11.52 -7.31
C THR A 199 -1.92 10.70 -7.32
N VAL A 200 -0.90 11.13 -6.60
CA VAL A 200 0.37 10.39 -6.46
C VAL A 200 0.11 9.01 -5.88
N ASN A 201 -0.58 8.92 -4.75
CA ASN A 201 -0.94 7.66 -4.11
C ASN A 201 -1.80 6.75 -5.02
N LEU A 202 -2.78 7.32 -5.73
CA LEU A 202 -3.61 6.55 -6.66
C LEU A 202 -2.78 5.98 -7.81
N VAL A 203 -1.87 6.79 -8.36
CA VAL A 203 -1.00 6.37 -9.48
C VAL A 203 0.01 5.33 -9.00
N SER A 204 0.66 5.54 -7.85
CA SER A 204 1.65 4.61 -7.30
C SER A 204 1.04 3.25 -6.98
N THR A 205 -0.13 3.22 -6.32
CA THR A 205 -0.87 1.97 -6.05
C THR A 205 -1.38 1.28 -7.32
N SER A 206 -1.89 2.03 -8.29
CA SER A 206 -2.34 1.46 -9.58
C SER A 206 -1.17 0.91 -10.40
N LEU A 207 -0.04 1.62 -10.46
CA LEU A 207 1.18 1.11 -11.09
C LEU A 207 1.69 -0.14 -10.36
N GLY A 208 1.58 -0.17 -9.03
CA GLY A 208 1.84 -1.37 -8.22
C GLY A 208 1.02 -2.58 -8.70
N ALA A 209 -0.29 -2.41 -8.92
CA ALA A 209 -1.14 -3.48 -9.45
C ALA A 209 -0.65 -3.98 -10.83
N LEU A 210 -0.34 -3.06 -11.74
CA LEU A 210 0.12 -3.39 -13.10
C LEU A 210 1.47 -4.10 -13.09
N ILE A 211 2.42 -3.63 -12.26
CA ILE A 211 3.74 -4.25 -12.11
C ILE A 211 3.58 -5.65 -11.51
N ALA A 212 2.76 -5.82 -10.47
CA ALA A 212 2.48 -7.12 -9.88
C ALA A 212 1.92 -8.09 -10.92
N PHE A 213 0.89 -7.68 -11.66
CA PHE A 213 0.31 -8.49 -12.72
C PHE A 213 1.34 -8.86 -13.80
N GLY A 214 2.14 -7.90 -14.27
CA GLY A 214 3.19 -8.15 -15.26
C GLY A 214 4.28 -9.11 -14.76
N LEU A 215 4.72 -8.97 -13.50
CA LEU A 215 5.68 -9.90 -12.90
C LEU A 215 5.10 -11.32 -12.78
N LEU A 216 3.81 -11.43 -12.43
CA LEU A 216 3.11 -12.71 -12.39
C LEU A 216 3.02 -13.34 -13.79
N SER A 217 2.77 -12.55 -14.83
CA SER A 217 2.83 -13.06 -16.21
C SER A 217 4.22 -13.59 -16.60
N ILE A 218 5.29 -12.88 -16.22
CA ILE A 218 6.67 -13.25 -16.57
C ILE A 218 7.10 -14.56 -15.92
N VAL A 219 6.73 -14.79 -14.65
CA VAL A 219 7.07 -16.04 -13.93
C VAL A 219 6.19 -17.22 -14.35
N GLY A 220 5.41 -17.07 -15.43
CA GLY A 220 4.48 -18.09 -15.92
C GLY A 220 3.33 -18.35 -14.95
N ALA A 221 2.98 -17.36 -14.12
CA ALA A 221 1.87 -17.45 -13.19
C ALA A 221 0.52 -17.13 -13.84
N VAL A 222 0.48 -16.38 -14.95
CA VAL A 222 -0.72 -16.14 -15.80
C VAL A 222 -0.86 -17.20 -16.87
#